data_AF-A0A2V6ZA99-F1
#
_entry.id   AF-A0A2V6ZA99-F1
#
_cell.length_a   1.000
_cell.length_b   1.000
_cell.length_c   1.000
_cell.angle_alpha   90.00
_cell.angle_beta   90.00
_cell.angle_gamma   90.00
#
_symmetry.space_group_name_H-M   'P 1'
#
loop_
_entity.id
_entity.type
_entity.pdbx_description
1 polymer ?
#
loop_
_entity_poly.entity_id
_entity_poly.type
_entity_poly.pdbx_seq_one_letter_code
_entity_poly.pdbx_strand_id
1 'polypeptide(L)'
;MDQPRLGGKVNRRRFLKTAAGTTAGAALTAWSLKRPAPARAAVRTDRARAAEPNPKRGGVLKWAGPAEVAHFDVHQGAFRFVLGQMYNNLVRFNPADGLKTIIPDLAESWKVSSDGKTYTFKLRDGVKFHDGTPFSSADVVATFSRIIFPPAGMASIYKDQFAAVAKLEAIDRLNVRFVLKEPQPYFLELFTPSSMIIYSKKALDENNQDLRKVIAPGTGAFMFKERKVAEKWVMARNPSYWDPEIPYLDGIEMLHIPAWTDRGTAVLTGQADYSPNVSLETHQEGLKRKDIVGTVRYPGE
;
A
#
# COMPACT_ATOMS: atom_id res chain seq x y z
N MET A 1 48.47 -9.35 -24.58
CA MET A 1 48.67 -7.89 -24.54
C MET A 1 47.35 -7.29 -24.07
N ASP A 2 47.05 -7.40 -22.77
CA ASP A 2 47.48 -6.53 -21.67
C ASP A 2 46.48 -5.38 -21.43
N GLN A 3 45.63 -5.58 -20.43
CA GLN A 3 44.94 -4.50 -19.71
C GLN A 3 45.68 -4.22 -18.40
N PRO A 4 45.89 -2.95 -18.00
CA PRO A 4 46.51 -2.65 -16.73
C PRO A 4 45.50 -2.69 -15.58
N ARG A 5 45.77 -3.54 -14.59
CA ARG A 5 45.14 -3.55 -13.26
C ARG A 5 45.75 -2.44 -12.40
N LEU A 6 44.92 -1.61 -11.77
CA LEU A 6 45.35 -0.72 -10.70
C LEU A 6 44.80 -1.22 -9.37
N GLY A 7 45.65 -1.95 -8.63
CA GLY A 7 45.50 -2.20 -7.20
C GLY A 7 46.33 -1.20 -6.41
N GLY A 8 45.74 -0.58 -5.39
CA GLY A 8 46.44 0.32 -4.47
C GLY A 8 45.79 0.30 -3.09
N LYS A 9 46.41 -0.40 -2.14
CA LYS A 9 46.02 -0.49 -0.73
C LYS A 9 46.24 0.87 -0.03
N VAL A 10 45.22 1.40 0.63
CA VAL A 10 45.34 2.60 1.49
C VAL A 10 45.85 2.18 2.87
N ASN A 11 46.97 2.77 3.30
CA ASN A 11 47.70 2.44 4.53
C ASN A 11 47.41 3.47 5.65
N ARG A 12 47.05 2.99 6.85
CA ARG A 12 46.49 3.74 8.00
C ARG A 12 47.45 4.64 8.78
N ARG A 13 48.53 5.17 8.19
CA ARG A 13 49.66 5.73 8.98
C ARG A 13 50.09 7.17 8.68
N ARG A 14 49.19 8.04 8.20
CA ARG A 14 49.57 9.43 7.95
C ARG A 14 48.44 10.43 8.17
N PHE A 15 48.07 10.68 9.43
CA PHE A 15 47.38 11.93 9.80
C PHE A 15 47.48 12.29 11.29
N LEU A 16 48.69 12.28 11.88
CA LEU A 16 48.91 12.90 13.20
C LEU A 16 50.29 13.54 13.27
N LYS A 17 50.34 14.73 13.89
CA LYS A 17 51.44 15.71 14.09
C LYS A 17 51.43 16.80 13.01
N THR A 18 51.12 18.06 13.31
CA THR A 18 51.81 19.06 14.18
C THR A 18 50.83 20.22 14.50
N ALA A 19 50.94 21.12 15.48
CA ALA A 19 51.87 21.42 16.58
C ALA A 19 51.18 22.37 17.59
N ALA A 20 51.80 22.54 18.77
CA ALA A 20 51.34 23.28 19.95
C ALA A 20 51.63 24.80 19.92
N GLY A 21 50.98 25.56 20.82
CA GLY A 21 51.35 26.93 21.20
C GLY A 21 50.42 27.59 22.23
N THR A 22 50.92 27.87 23.42
CA THR A 22 50.33 28.46 24.66
C THR A 22 49.92 29.95 24.55
N THR A 23 48.91 30.53 25.25
CA THR A 23 48.87 30.90 26.68
C THR A 23 47.57 31.70 27.04
N ALA A 24 47.19 31.66 28.33
CA ALA A 24 46.51 32.68 29.15
C ALA A 24 44.98 32.97 29.02
N GLY A 25 44.24 32.45 30.01
CA GLY A 25 43.35 33.19 30.92
C GLY A 25 42.32 34.20 30.38
N ALA A 26 41.05 33.79 30.37
CA ALA A 26 39.92 34.64 30.77
C ALA A 26 38.72 33.75 31.14
N ALA A 27 38.33 33.76 32.41
CA ALA A 27 37.08 33.20 32.86
C ALA A 27 35.93 34.06 32.34
N LEU A 28 35.20 33.55 31.35
CA LEU A 28 33.88 34.06 30.97
C LEU A 28 32.89 32.91 31.12
N THR A 29 32.06 33.01 32.15
CA THR A 29 30.88 32.17 32.37
C THR A 29 29.95 32.31 31.16
N ALA A 30 30.07 31.38 30.21
CA ALA A 30 29.10 31.22 29.14
C ALA A 30 27.82 30.63 29.74
N TRP A 31 26.85 31.51 30.01
CA TRP A 31 25.49 31.13 30.31
C TRP A 31 24.93 30.44 29.07
N SER A 32 25.05 29.10 29.05
CA SER A 32 24.53 28.26 27.99
C SER A 32 23.01 28.33 28.02
N LEU A 33 22.43 29.29 27.28
CA LEU A 33 21.04 29.25 26.84
C LEU A 33 20.88 27.99 25.99
N LYS A 34 20.50 26.88 26.65
CA LYS A 34 19.96 25.70 25.98
C LYS A 34 18.70 26.14 25.24
N ARG A 35 18.85 26.56 23.97
CA ARG A 35 17.71 26.60 23.05
C ARG A 35 17.18 25.17 22.98
N PRO A 36 15.91 24.91 23.32
CA PRO A 36 15.36 23.59 23.09
C PRO A 36 15.46 23.34 21.58
N ALA A 37 16.13 22.24 21.21
CA ALA A 37 16.09 21.78 19.83
C ALA A 37 14.61 21.66 19.44
N PRO A 38 14.20 22.13 18.25
CA PRO A 38 12.83 21.95 17.82
C PRO A 38 12.54 20.46 17.89
N ALA A 39 11.51 20.09 18.66
CA ALA A 39 11.06 18.71 18.74
C ALA A 39 10.74 18.28 17.30
N ARG A 40 11.63 17.47 16.73
CA ARG A 40 11.40 16.84 15.43
C ARG A 40 10.18 15.96 15.66
N ALA A 41 9.01 16.40 15.16
CA ALA A 41 7.79 15.63 15.28
C ALA A 41 8.10 14.20 14.83
N ALA A 42 7.97 13.23 15.73
CA ALA A 42 8.24 11.84 15.42
C ALA A 42 7.39 11.48 14.20
N VAL A 43 8.04 11.06 13.11
CA VAL A 43 7.32 10.57 11.93
C VAL A 43 6.56 9.34 12.42
N ARG A 44 5.24 9.46 12.51
CA ARG A 44 4.34 8.34 12.79
C ARG A 44 4.51 7.32 11.66
N THR A 45 5.24 6.24 11.91
CA THR A 45 5.49 5.14 10.96
C THR A 45 4.32 4.16 10.88
N ASP A 46 3.23 4.43 11.59
CA ASP A 46 2.08 3.53 11.73
C ASP A 46 0.96 3.80 10.70
N ARG A 47 1.11 4.80 9.82
CA ARG A 47 0.10 5.18 8.81
C ARG A 47 0.75 5.61 7.50
N ALA A 48 0.02 5.47 6.39
CA ALA A 48 0.47 6.00 5.11
C ALA A 48 0.27 7.51 5.05
N ARG A 49 1.26 8.21 4.50
CA ARG A 49 1.24 9.64 4.24
C ARG A 49 1.93 9.92 2.91
N ALA A 50 1.60 11.03 2.26
CA ALA A 50 2.41 11.53 1.15
C ALA A 50 3.86 11.76 1.61
N ALA A 51 4.81 11.50 0.71
CA ALA A 51 6.22 11.83 0.93
C ALA A 51 6.47 13.36 0.94
N GLU A 52 5.63 14.11 0.22
CA GLU A 52 5.67 15.58 0.23
C GLU A 52 5.13 16.13 1.57
N PRO A 53 5.77 17.15 2.16
CA PRO A 53 5.35 17.71 3.45
C PRO A 53 3.95 18.34 3.43
N ASN A 54 3.55 18.95 2.31
CA ASN A 54 2.30 19.72 2.16
C ASN A 54 1.47 19.23 0.96
N PRO A 55 0.92 18.00 1.01
CA PRO A 55 0.16 17.45 -0.10
C PRO A 55 -1.10 18.27 -0.37
N LYS A 56 -1.35 18.58 -1.65
CA LYS A 56 -2.59 19.22 -2.09
C LYS A 56 -3.78 18.30 -1.78
N ARG A 57 -4.81 18.86 -1.13
CA ARG A 57 -6.11 18.20 -0.94
C ARG A 57 -7.10 18.59 -2.03
N GLY A 58 -7.99 17.66 -2.33
CA GLY A 58 -9.06 17.79 -3.31
C GLY A 58 -8.69 17.35 -4.71
N GLY A 59 -9.64 17.49 -5.63
CA GLY A 59 -9.49 17.16 -7.05
C GLY A 59 -9.70 15.69 -7.36
N VAL A 60 -9.76 15.38 -8.66
CA VAL A 60 -9.97 14.02 -9.18
C VAL A 60 -8.73 13.61 -9.95
N LEU A 61 -8.13 12.48 -9.59
CA LEU A 61 -7.04 11.89 -10.36
C LEU A 61 -7.62 11.19 -11.58
N LYS A 62 -7.20 11.61 -12.77
CA LYS A 62 -7.48 10.92 -14.03
C LYS A 62 -6.37 9.91 -14.33
N TRP A 63 -6.71 8.64 -14.23
CA TRP A 63 -5.80 7.53 -14.48
C TRP A 63 -6.09 6.92 -15.85
N ALA A 64 -5.07 6.73 -16.69
CA ALA A 64 -5.20 6.10 -18.00
C ALA A 64 -4.64 4.67 -17.98
N GLY A 65 -5.49 3.68 -18.26
CA GLY A 65 -5.08 2.28 -18.36
C GLY A 65 -6.25 1.36 -18.67
N PRO A 66 -6.12 0.04 -18.49
CA PRO A 66 -7.23 -0.88 -18.72
C PRO A 66 -8.21 -0.77 -17.54
N ALA A 67 -9.15 0.18 -17.62
CA ALA A 67 -10.15 0.45 -16.57
C ALA A 67 -11.41 -0.43 -16.68
N GLU A 68 -11.29 -1.64 -17.22
CA GLU A 68 -12.42 -2.57 -17.40
C GLU A 68 -12.22 -3.81 -16.52
N VAL A 69 -13.30 -4.29 -15.91
CA VAL A 69 -13.28 -5.48 -15.06
C VAL A 69 -14.28 -6.52 -15.57
N ALA A 70 -13.81 -7.74 -15.82
CA ALA A 70 -14.68 -8.84 -16.27
C ALA A 70 -15.65 -9.30 -15.19
N HIS A 71 -15.27 -9.14 -13.91
CA HIS A 71 -16.07 -9.41 -12.73
C HIS A 71 -15.51 -8.61 -11.54
N PHE A 72 -16.18 -8.62 -10.38
CA PHE A 72 -15.82 -7.76 -9.23
C PHE A 72 -15.09 -8.46 -8.08
N ASP A 73 -14.94 -9.78 -8.19
CA ASP A 73 -14.31 -10.61 -7.17
C ASP A 73 -12.78 -10.68 -7.30
N VAL A 74 -12.08 -9.90 -6.49
CA VAL A 74 -10.61 -9.80 -6.47
C VAL A 74 -9.95 -11.11 -6.07
N HIS A 75 -10.58 -11.89 -5.18
CA HIS A 75 -10.05 -13.20 -4.77
C HIS A 75 -10.17 -14.25 -5.89
N GLN A 76 -11.05 -14.02 -6.86
CA GLN A 76 -11.23 -14.85 -8.05
C GLN A 76 -10.53 -14.29 -9.30
N GLY A 77 -9.64 -13.30 -9.14
CA GLY A 77 -8.83 -12.75 -10.24
C GLY A 77 -9.37 -11.48 -10.90
N ALA A 78 -10.36 -10.80 -10.30
CA ALA A 78 -10.77 -9.48 -10.79
C ALA A 78 -9.58 -8.50 -10.76
N PHE A 79 -9.60 -7.52 -11.66
CA PHE A 79 -8.48 -6.62 -11.84
C PHE A 79 -8.32 -5.67 -10.65
N ARG A 80 -7.46 -6.07 -9.71
CA ARG A 80 -7.20 -5.40 -8.42
C ARG A 80 -6.72 -3.95 -8.52
N PHE A 81 -6.14 -3.54 -9.65
CA PHE A 81 -5.71 -2.14 -9.83
C PHE A 81 -6.89 -1.19 -9.95
N VAL A 82 -8.03 -1.65 -10.49
CA VAL A 82 -9.26 -0.87 -10.55
C VAL A 82 -10.00 -0.92 -9.21
N LEU A 83 -10.14 -2.12 -8.65
CA LEU A 83 -11.00 -2.34 -7.48
C LEU A 83 -10.32 -2.08 -6.14
N GLY A 84 -8.99 -2.22 -6.06
CA GLY A 84 -8.25 -2.25 -4.79
C GLY A 84 -8.36 -0.96 -3.96
N GLN A 85 -8.65 0.18 -4.58
CA GLN A 85 -8.85 1.46 -3.87
C GLN A 85 -10.11 1.48 -3.01
N MET A 86 -11.05 0.56 -3.29
CA MET A 86 -12.30 0.42 -2.57
C MET A 86 -12.19 -0.39 -1.28
N TYR A 87 -11.07 -1.08 -1.06
CA TYR A 87 -10.93 -2.00 0.05
C TYR A 87 -9.61 -1.77 0.79
N ASN A 88 -9.47 -2.39 1.95
CA ASN A 88 -8.22 -2.41 2.71
C ASN A 88 -7.80 -3.85 3.01
N ASN A 89 -6.52 -4.00 3.34
CA ASN A 89 -5.93 -5.24 3.83
C ASN A 89 -5.82 -5.19 5.36
N LEU A 90 -5.34 -6.27 6.00
CA LEU A 90 -4.95 -6.22 7.42
C LEU A 90 -3.70 -5.34 7.61
N VAL A 91 -2.71 -5.51 6.75
CA VAL A 91 -1.44 -4.78 6.74
C VAL A 91 -1.05 -4.47 5.30
N ARG A 92 -0.13 -3.55 5.10
CA ARG A 92 0.35 -3.16 3.77
C ARG A 92 1.82 -2.82 3.79
N PHE A 93 2.47 -2.90 2.64
CA PHE A 93 3.79 -2.31 2.46
C PHE A 93 3.73 -0.80 2.60
N ASN A 94 4.78 -0.22 3.19
CA ASN A 94 4.90 1.21 3.38
C ASN A 94 5.30 1.91 2.07
N PRO A 95 4.41 2.70 1.45
CA PRO A 95 4.79 3.42 0.23
C PRO A 95 5.87 4.49 0.49
N ALA A 96 6.01 4.99 1.72
CA ALA A 96 6.94 6.08 2.04
C ALA A 96 8.41 5.64 2.12
N ASP A 97 8.69 4.34 2.27
CA ASP A 97 10.07 3.81 2.30
C ASP A 97 10.44 2.98 1.07
N GLY A 98 9.58 3.00 0.05
CA GLY A 98 9.75 2.20 -1.16
C GLY A 98 9.36 0.74 -0.97
N LEU A 99 8.31 0.47 -0.18
CA LEU A 99 7.74 -0.86 0.06
C LEU A 99 8.66 -1.82 0.83
N LYS A 100 9.53 -1.28 1.69
CA LYS A 100 10.53 -2.06 2.43
C LYS A 100 10.00 -2.59 3.75
N THR A 101 9.10 -1.86 4.40
CA THR A 101 8.52 -2.27 5.68
C THR A 101 7.02 -2.52 5.58
N ILE A 102 6.51 -3.37 6.46
CA ILE A 102 5.08 -3.60 6.61
C ILE A 102 4.55 -2.67 7.70
N ILE A 103 3.47 -1.97 7.39
CA ILE A 103 2.80 -1.03 8.29
C ILE A 103 1.32 -1.42 8.50
N PRO A 104 0.70 -0.94 9.59
CA PRO A 104 -0.73 -1.10 9.84
C PRO A 104 -1.63 -0.66 8.67
N ASP A 105 -2.71 -1.43 8.46
CA ASP A 105 -3.87 -1.05 7.65
C ASP A 105 -5.15 -1.26 8.50
N LEU A 106 -6.01 -2.26 8.24
CA LEU A 106 -7.15 -2.57 9.13
C LEU A 106 -6.74 -3.14 10.48
N ALA A 107 -5.59 -3.82 10.55
CA ALA A 107 -4.96 -4.18 11.81
C ALA A 107 -4.09 -3.02 12.30
N GLU A 108 -4.31 -2.54 13.52
CA GLU A 108 -3.49 -1.50 14.13
C GLU A 108 -2.18 -2.05 14.73
N SER A 109 -2.15 -3.34 15.05
CA SER A 109 -0.94 -4.05 15.49
C SER A 109 -1.12 -5.56 15.33
N TRP A 110 -0.01 -6.29 15.46
CA TRP A 110 -0.02 -7.75 15.50
C TRP A 110 1.03 -8.28 16.48
N LYS A 111 0.82 -9.51 16.94
CA LYS A 111 1.77 -10.27 17.76
C LYS A 111 2.05 -11.61 17.10
N VAL A 112 3.31 -12.02 17.12
CA VAL A 112 3.77 -13.34 16.70
C VAL A 112 4.24 -14.10 17.93
N SER A 113 3.77 -15.34 18.12
CA SER A 113 4.26 -16.21 19.19
C SER A 113 5.75 -16.53 19.03
N SER A 114 6.41 -16.92 20.12
CA SER A 114 7.84 -17.25 20.12
C SER A 114 8.21 -18.41 19.21
N ASP A 115 7.28 -19.33 18.95
CA ASP A 115 7.45 -20.46 18.03
C ASP A 115 7.13 -20.11 16.57
N GLY A 116 6.71 -18.87 16.28
CA GLY A 116 6.37 -18.41 14.93
C GLY A 116 5.09 -19.02 14.34
N LYS A 117 4.27 -19.72 15.15
CA LYS A 117 3.07 -20.43 14.67
C LYS A 117 1.76 -19.72 14.93
N THR A 118 1.72 -18.68 15.77
CA THR A 118 0.49 -17.96 16.09
C THR A 118 0.65 -16.48 15.78
N TYR A 119 -0.22 -15.98 14.90
CA TYR A 119 -0.31 -14.56 14.56
C TYR A 119 -1.65 -14.03 15.07
N THR A 120 -1.60 -13.03 15.96
CA THR A 120 -2.80 -12.36 16.46
C THR A 120 -2.79 -10.92 15.98
N PHE A 121 -3.79 -10.53 15.19
CA PHE A 121 -3.97 -9.17 14.72
C PHE A 121 -5.01 -8.46 15.58
N LYS A 122 -4.66 -7.26 16.07
CA LYS A 122 -5.59 -6.34 16.71
C LYS A 122 -6.12 -5.38 15.67
N LEU A 123 -7.43 -5.39 15.46
CA LEU A 123 -8.14 -4.61 14.47
C LEU A 123 -8.46 -3.21 15.01
N ARG A 124 -8.55 -2.25 14.09
CA ARG A 124 -9.03 -0.90 14.41
C ARG A 124 -10.48 -0.94 14.83
N ASP A 125 -10.80 -0.22 15.90
CA ASP A 125 -12.19 0.03 16.26
C ASP A 125 -12.79 1.16 15.41
N GLY A 126 -14.11 1.17 15.28
CA GLY A 126 -14.87 2.21 14.59
C GLY A 126 -14.81 2.22 13.06
N VAL A 127 -14.07 1.30 12.44
CA VAL A 127 -14.05 1.15 10.98
C VAL A 127 -15.42 0.68 10.49
N LYS A 128 -15.88 1.27 9.38
CA LYS A 128 -17.13 0.91 8.71
C LYS A 128 -16.88 0.56 7.26
N PHE A 129 -17.69 -0.34 6.73
CA PHE A 129 -17.82 -0.53 5.30
C PHE A 129 -18.55 0.67 4.66
N HIS A 130 -18.48 0.78 3.34
CA HIS A 130 -19.11 1.87 2.57
C HIS A 130 -20.64 1.94 2.73
N ASP A 131 -21.28 0.83 3.09
CA ASP A 131 -22.72 0.76 3.39
C ASP A 131 -23.05 1.13 4.85
N GLY A 132 -22.04 1.51 5.65
CA GLY A 132 -22.16 1.89 7.05
C GLY A 132 -22.11 0.73 8.04
N THR A 133 -22.08 -0.53 7.57
CA THR A 133 -21.96 -1.69 8.47
C THR A 133 -20.60 -1.69 9.19
N PRO A 134 -20.54 -2.09 10.47
CA PRO A 134 -19.29 -2.08 11.23
C PRO A 134 -18.36 -3.22 10.78
N PHE A 135 -17.07 -2.89 10.60
CA PHE A 135 -16.01 -3.88 10.39
C PHE A 135 -15.63 -4.59 11.69
N SER A 136 -15.31 -5.88 11.60
CA SER A 136 -14.92 -6.73 12.73
C SER A 136 -14.03 -7.91 12.33
N SER A 137 -13.58 -8.65 13.33
CA SER A 137 -12.86 -9.93 13.14
C SER A 137 -13.69 -10.96 12.36
N ALA A 138 -15.02 -10.92 12.42
CA ALA A 138 -15.87 -11.83 11.66
C ALA A 138 -15.70 -11.66 10.14
N ASP A 139 -15.47 -10.43 9.68
CA ASP A 139 -15.22 -10.12 8.25
C ASP A 139 -13.88 -10.66 7.78
N VAL A 140 -12.86 -10.54 8.64
CA VAL A 140 -11.53 -11.11 8.40
C VAL A 140 -11.62 -12.64 8.36
N VAL A 141 -12.30 -13.24 9.33
CA VAL A 141 -12.49 -14.70 9.38
C VAL A 141 -13.23 -15.19 8.16
N ALA A 142 -14.34 -14.56 7.77
CA ALA A 142 -15.10 -14.94 6.58
C ALA A 142 -14.26 -14.84 5.31
N THR A 143 -13.55 -13.72 5.12
CA THR A 143 -12.68 -13.48 3.97
C THR A 143 -11.59 -14.55 3.86
N PHE A 144 -10.79 -14.76 4.90
CA PHE A 144 -9.68 -15.72 4.82
C PHE A 144 -10.16 -17.16 4.89
N SER A 145 -11.29 -17.46 5.54
CA SER A 145 -11.87 -18.82 5.47
C SER A 145 -12.26 -19.15 4.03
N ARG A 146 -12.87 -18.20 3.30
CA ARG A 146 -13.17 -18.37 1.87
C ARG A 146 -11.91 -18.60 1.03
N ILE A 147 -10.79 -17.95 1.35
CA ILE A 147 -9.52 -18.13 0.64
C ILE A 147 -8.87 -19.50 0.96
N ILE A 148 -8.83 -19.88 2.24
CA ILE A 148 -8.05 -21.02 2.76
C ILE A 148 -8.87 -22.32 2.68
N PHE A 149 -10.16 -22.22 2.97
CA PHE A 149 -11.14 -23.30 3.02
C PHE A 149 -12.33 -22.96 2.12
N PRO A 150 -12.11 -22.80 0.79
CA PRO A 150 -13.17 -22.38 -0.11
C PRO A 150 -14.36 -23.35 -0.08
N PRO A 151 -15.59 -22.84 -0.19
CA PRO A 151 -16.78 -23.67 -0.22
C PRO A 151 -16.79 -24.60 -1.44
N ALA A 152 -17.59 -25.67 -1.37
CA ALA A 152 -17.74 -26.60 -2.48
C ALA A 152 -18.14 -25.87 -3.78
N GLY A 153 -17.51 -26.22 -4.89
CA GLY A 153 -17.72 -25.57 -6.20
C GLY A 153 -16.94 -24.27 -6.41
N MET A 154 -16.18 -23.81 -5.41
CA MET A 154 -15.30 -22.64 -5.53
C MET A 154 -13.83 -23.05 -5.43
N ALA A 155 -13.02 -22.59 -6.39
CA ALA A 155 -11.57 -22.69 -6.30
C ALA A 155 -11.01 -21.37 -5.73
N SER A 156 -9.94 -21.44 -4.94
CA SER A 156 -9.20 -20.27 -4.50
C SER A 156 -7.79 -20.33 -5.08
N ILE A 157 -7.44 -19.34 -5.91
CA ILE A 157 -6.11 -19.23 -6.54
C ILE A 157 -5.00 -18.89 -5.54
N TYR A 158 -5.36 -18.56 -4.30
CA TYR A 158 -4.43 -18.20 -3.22
C TYR A 158 -4.35 -19.25 -2.11
N LYS A 159 -5.16 -20.32 -2.19
CA LYS A 159 -5.24 -21.35 -1.15
C LYS A 159 -3.86 -21.88 -0.74
N ASP A 160 -3.03 -22.18 -1.73
CA ASP A 160 -1.72 -22.79 -1.51
C ASP A 160 -0.73 -21.86 -0.79
N GLN A 161 -0.88 -20.53 -0.96
CA GLN A 161 -0.05 -19.55 -0.24
C GLN A 161 -0.29 -19.59 1.27
N PHE A 162 -1.49 -20.00 1.68
CA PHE A 162 -1.91 -20.11 3.08
C PHE A 162 -1.99 -21.57 3.57
N ALA A 163 -1.33 -22.52 2.88
CA ALA A 163 -1.40 -23.95 3.22
C ALA A 163 -0.92 -24.28 4.65
N ALA A 164 -0.03 -23.46 5.21
CA ALA A 164 0.44 -23.58 6.58
C ALA A 164 -0.64 -23.24 7.62
N VAL A 165 -1.71 -22.52 7.27
CA VAL A 165 -2.78 -22.18 8.21
C VAL A 165 -3.55 -23.45 8.61
N ALA A 166 -3.53 -23.76 9.90
CA ALA A 166 -4.31 -24.82 10.51
C ALA A 166 -5.69 -24.33 10.95
N LYS A 167 -5.74 -23.12 11.52
CA LYS A 167 -6.94 -22.57 12.15
C LYS A 167 -6.99 -21.06 12.02
N LEU A 168 -8.21 -20.54 11.88
CA LEU A 168 -8.52 -19.12 11.90
C LEU A 168 -9.64 -18.87 12.91
N GLU A 169 -9.44 -17.90 13.80
CA GLU A 169 -10.35 -17.65 14.93
C GLU A 169 -10.61 -16.16 15.11
N ALA A 170 -11.88 -15.79 15.27
CA ALA A 170 -12.25 -14.53 15.90
C ALA A 170 -12.20 -14.74 17.42
N ILE A 171 -11.16 -14.20 18.08
CA ILE A 171 -11.03 -14.28 19.55
C ILE A 171 -12.13 -13.43 20.19
N ASP A 172 -12.29 -12.22 19.66
CA ASP A 172 -13.34 -11.28 20.01
C ASP A 172 -13.60 -10.37 18.80
N ARG A 173 -14.44 -9.33 18.94
CA ARG A 173 -14.80 -8.41 17.85
C ARG A 173 -13.60 -7.77 17.14
N LEU A 174 -12.50 -7.50 17.85
CA LEU A 174 -11.35 -6.76 17.33
C LEU A 174 -10.05 -7.57 17.35
N ASN A 175 -10.08 -8.85 17.71
CA ASN A 175 -8.91 -9.70 17.70
C ASN A 175 -9.14 -10.95 16.85
N VAL A 176 -8.28 -11.15 15.85
CA VAL A 176 -8.30 -12.31 14.96
C VAL A 176 -6.98 -13.05 15.05
N ARG A 177 -7.05 -14.38 15.12
CA ARG A 177 -5.89 -15.26 15.29
C ARG A 177 -5.78 -16.28 14.17
N PHE A 178 -4.60 -16.34 13.58
CA PHE A 178 -4.17 -17.37 12.65
C PHE A 178 -3.22 -18.31 13.38
N VAL A 179 -3.51 -19.61 13.33
CA VAL A 179 -2.66 -20.67 13.88
C VAL A 179 -2.11 -21.47 12.71
N LEU A 180 -0.79 -21.64 12.68
CA LEU A 180 -0.06 -22.33 11.63
C LEU A 180 0.36 -23.74 12.09
N LYS A 181 0.43 -24.68 11.15
CA LYS A 181 0.96 -26.04 11.36
C LYS A 181 2.47 -25.98 11.62
N GLU A 182 3.15 -25.11 10.89
CA GLU A 182 4.58 -24.88 10.92
C GLU A 182 4.89 -23.38 10.83
N PRO A 183 6.06 -22.92 11.33
CA PRO A 183 6.43 -21.52 11.24
C PRO A 183 6.63 -21.15 9.76
N GLN A 184 6.03 -20.05 9.34
CA GLN A 184 6.20 -19.49 7.99
C GLN A 184 6.76 -18.08 8.12
N PRO A 185 8.07 -17.86 7.91
CA PRO A 185 8.72 -16.58 8.19
C PRO A 185 8.15 -15.39 7.41
N TYR A 186 7.60 -15.64 6.21
CA TYR A 186 7.02 -14.62 5.34
C TYR A 186 5.49 -14.51 5.45
N PHE A 187 4.90 -15.03 6.54
CA PHE A 187 3.45 -15.10 6.68
C PHE A 187 2.79 -13.71 6.72
N LEU A 188 3.46 -12.72 7.32
CA LEU A 188 2.94 -11.35 7.41
C LEU A 188 2.88 -10.68 6.02
N GLU A 189 3.87 -10.94 5.18
CA GLU A 189 4.00 -10.45 3.81
C GLU A 189 2.83 -10.92 2.95
N LEU A 190 2.27 -12.11 3.21
CA LEU A 190 1.14 -12.64 2.47
C LEU A 190 -0.07 -11.72 2.52
N PHE A 191 -0.26 -10.94 3.58
CA PHE A 191 -1.42 -10.05 3.75
C PHE A 191 -1.28 -8.70 3.04
N THR A 192 -0.10 -8.39 2.50
CA THR A 192 0.21 -7.08 1.91
C THR A 192 -0.26 -6.85 0.48
N PRO A 193 -0.43 -7.87 -0.41
CA PRO A 193 -0.88 -7.62 -1.78
C PRO A 193 -2.32 -7.11 -1.82
N SER A 194 -2.65 -6.23 -2.76
CA SER A 194 -4.03 -5.75 -2.98
C SER A 194 -5.02 -6.83 -3.43
N SER A 195 -4.56 -8.07 -3.57
CA SER A 195 -5.43 -9.24 -3.73
C SER A 195 -5.90 -9.84 -2.40
N MET A 196 -5.34 -9.42 -1.26
CA MET A 196 -5.72 -9.86 0.09
C MET A 196 -6.63 -8.85 0.81
N ILE A 197 -7.48 -8.18 0.03
CA ILE A 197 -8.48 -7.26 0.55
C ILE A 197 -9.48 -7.98 1.44
N ILE A 198 -10.03 -7.27 2.41
CA ILE A 198 -11.10 -7.78 3.27
C ILE A 198 -12.46 -7.46 2.67
N TYR A 199 -13.28 -8.49 2.48
CA TYR A 199 -14.69 -8.35 2.12
C TYR A 199 -15.58 -8.36 3.36
N SER A 200 -16.73 -7.70 3.25
CA SER A 200 -17.81 -7.80 4.25
C SER A 200 -18.33 -9.22 4.31
N LYS A 201 -18.41 -9.79 5.53
CA LYS A 201 -19.03 -11.10 5.75
C LYS A 201 -20.49 -11.10 5.27
N LYS A 202 -21.22 -10.02 5.54
CA LYS A 202 -22.61 -9.86 5.10
C LYS A 202 -22.73 -10.00 3.58
N ALA A 203 -21.91 -9.27 2.84
CA ALA A 203 -21.92 -9.34 1.37
C ALA A 203 -21.54 -10.72 0.85
N LEU A 204 -20.58 -11.40 1.49
CA LEU A 204 -20.23 -12.78 1.14
C LEU A 204 -21.41 -13.75 1.38
N ASP A 205 -22.05 -13.66 2.55
CA ASP A 205 -23.15 -14.55 2.92
C ASP A 205 -24.38 -14.34 2.02
N GLU A 206 -24.77 -13.10 1.76
CA GLU A 206 -25.92 -12.74 0.92
C GLU A 206 -25.75 -13.18 -0.55
N ASN A 207 -24.51 -13.43 -0.98
CA ASN A 207 -24.18 -13.79 -2.36
C ASN A 207 -23.58 -15.20 -2.49
N ASN A 208 -23.80 -16.07 -1.51
CA ASN A 208 -23.29 -17.45 -1.52
C ASN A 208 -21.79 -17.53 -1.81
N GLN A 209 -21.02 -16.58 -1.26
CA GLN A 209 -19.58 -16.42 -1.42
C GLN A 209 -19.11 -16.06 -2.85
N ASP A 210 -20.00 -15.79 -3.81
CA ASP A 210 -19.66 -15.38 -5.18
C ASP A 210 -19.91 -13.87 -5.39
N LEU A 211 -18.82 -13.10 -5.47
CA LEU A 211 -18.88 -11.66 -5.71
C LEU A 211 -18.62 -11.29 -7.17
N ARG A 212 -18.59 -12.25 -8.10
CA ARG A 212 -18.23 -11.96 -9.51
C ARG A 212 -19.18 -10.94 -10.14
N LYS A 213 -20.45 -10.95 -9.76
CA LYS A 213 -21.50 -10.06 -10.29
C LYS A 213 -21.88 -8.90 -9.35
N VAL A 214 -21.29 -8.82 -8.16
CA VAL A 214 -21.66 -7.86 -7.12
C VAL A 214 -20.46 -7.05 -6.67
N ILE A 215 -20.60 -5.72 -6.71
CA ILE A 215 -19.64 -4.80 -6.10
C ILE A 215 -19.94 -4.76 -4.60
N ALA A 216 -19.18 -5.54 -3.82
CA ALA A 216 -19.33 -5.54 -2.36
C ALA A 216 -18.91 -4.18 -1.75
N PRO A 217 -19.55 -3.72 -0.67
CA PRO A 217 -19.08 -2.56 0.05
C PRO A 217 -17.70 -2.87 0.65
N GLY A 218 -16.74 -1.96 0.46
CA GLY A 218 -15.40 -2.10 1.02
C GLY A 218 -15.19 -1.17 2.21
N THR A 219 -13.99 -1.18 2.78
CA THR A 219 -13.56 -0.27 3.87
C THR A 219 -12.65 0.84 3.38
N GLY A 220 -12.32 0.84 2.09
CA GLY A 220 -11.28 1.67 1.47
C GLY A 220 -11.60 3.16 1.41
N ALA A 221 -10.58 3.91 1.02
CA ALA A 221 -10.56 5.37 0.91
C ALA A 221 -11.48 5.91 -0.20
N PHE A 222 -11.84 5.06 -1.17
CA PHE A 222 -12.71 5.42 -2.29
C PHE A 222 -13.89 4.47 -2.40
N MET A 223 -15.03 4.96 -2.85
CA MET A 223 -16.28 4.22 -3.03
C MET A 223 -16.63 4.21 -4.51
N PHE A 224 -17.30 3.16 -4.96
CA PHE A 224 -17.86 3.11 -6.31
C PHE A 224 -18.81 4.29 -6.55
N LYS A 225 -18.68 4.96 -7.70
CA LYS A 225 -19.59 6.05 -8.10
C LYS A 225 -20.28 5.74 -9.43
N GLU A 226 -19.53 5.37 -10.45
CA GLU A 226 -20.07 5.14 -11.79
C GLU A 226 -19.16 4.17 -12.56
N ARG A 227 -19.75 3.35 -13.43
CA ARG A 227 -19.05 2.61 -14.48
C ARG A 227 -19.73 2.89 -15.80
N LYS A 228 -18.93 3.28 -16.80
CA LYS A 228 -19.32 3.25 -18.20
C LYS A 228 -18.47 2.20 -18.90
N VAL A 229 -19.10 1.11 -19.33
CA VAL A 229 -18.43 -0.05 -19.92
C VAL A 229 -17.58 0.39 -21.11
N ALA A 230 -16.34 -0.10 -21.16
CA ALA A 230 -15.34 0.24 -22.17
C ALA A 230 -14.96 1.74 -22.25
N GLU A 231 -15.42 2.58 -21.32
CA GLU A 231 -15.11 4.00 -21.28
C GLU A 231 -14.37 4.39 -20.00
N LYS A 232 -14.98 4.14 -18.82
CA LYS A 232 -14.40 4.58 -17.55
C LYS A 232 -14.97 3.90 -16.31
N TRP A 233 -14.17 3.91 -15.25
CA TRP A 233 -14.54 3.58 -13.88
C TRP A 233 -14.31 4.78 -12.96
N VAL A 234 -15.34 5.20 -12.24
CA VAL A 234 -15.31 6.40 -11.40
C VAL A 234 -15.52 6.02 -9.94
N MET A 235 -14.66 6.56 -9.08
CA MET A 235 -14.73 6.41 -7.64
C MET A 235 -14.73 7.77 -6.94
N ALA A 236 -15.51 7.88 -5.87
CA ALA A 236 -15.56 9.07 -5.01
C ALA A 236 -14.89 8.79 -3.67
N ARG A 237 -14.36 9.82 -3.01
CA ARG A 237 -13.84 9.74 -1.64
C ARG A 237 -14.88 9.13 -0.70
N ASN A 238 -14.46 8.20 0.15
CA ASN A 238 -15.23 7.73 1.31
C ASN A 238 -15.19 8.82 2.42
N PRO A 239 -16.31 9.50 2.72
CA PRO A 239 -16.31 10.55 3.74
C PRO A 239 -16.16 9.99 5.16
N SER A 240 -16.39 8.70 5.37
CA SER A 240 -16.26 8.00 6.65
C SER A 240 -15.01 7.13 6.72
N TYR A 241 -13.99 7.41 5.89
CA TYR A 241 -12.76 6.63 5.92
C TYR A 241 -12.07 6.74 7.29
N TRP A 242 -11.55 5.62 7.79
CA TRP A 242 -11.06 5.51 9.16
C TRP A 242 -9.79 6.31 9.43
N ASP A 243 -9.03 6.67 8.39
CA ASP A 243 -7.86 7.54 8.51
C ASP A 243 -8.26 8.96 8.10
N PRO A 244 -8.44 9.91 9.04
CA PRO A 244 -8.90 11.26 8.68
C PRO A 244 -7.88 12.05 7.85
N GLU A 245 -6.61 11.61 7.82
CA GLU A 245 -5.55 12.30 7.07
C GLU A 245 -5.56 12.01 5.58
N ILE A 246 -6.17 10.89 5.14
CA ILE A 246 -6.17 10.43 3.74
C ILE A 246 -7.58 9.93 3.35
N PRO A 247 -7.93 9.83 2.05
CA PRO A 247 -7.13 10.21 0.89
C PRO A 247 -6.96 11.73 0.77
N TYR A 248 -6.04 12.18 -0.07
CA TYR A 248 -5.95 13.61 -0.40
C TYR A 248 -6.96 14.01 -1.47
N LEU A 249 -7.24 13.12 -2.42
CA LEU A 249 -8.13 13.32 -3.58
C LEU A 249 -9.61 13.17 -3.22
N ASP A 250 -10.46 13.90 -3.94
CA ASP A 250 -11.94 13.78 -3.87
C ASP A 250 -12.47 12.61 -4.70
N GLY A 251 -11.69 12.10 -5.65
CA GLY A 251 -12.06 10.95 -6.45
C GLY A 251 -10.95 10.47 -7.37
N ILE A 252 -11.24 9.37 -8.05
CA ILE A 252 -10.40 8.80 -9.10
C ILE A 252 -11.31 8.49 -10.29
N GLU A 253 -10.91 8.96 -11.47
CA GLU A 253 -11.53 8.62 -12.75
C GLU A 253 -10.53 7.80 -13.57
N MET A 254 -10.79 6.50 -13.70
CA MET A 254 -9.98 5.59 -14.48
C MET A 254 -10.55 5.50 -15.89
N LEU A 255 -9.85 6.09 -16.86
CA LEU A 255 -10.19 6.05 -18.28
C LEU A 255 -9.75 4.71 -18.88
N HIS A 256 -10.66 4.04 -19.59
CA HIS A 256 -10.37 2.79 -20.29
C HIS A 256 -9.65 3.09 -21.60
N ILE A 257 -8.32 3.02 -21.56
CA ILE A 257 -7.45 3.16 -22.73
C ILE A 257 -6.69 1.82 -22.87
N PRO A 258 -7.22 0.87 -23.65
CA PRO A 258 -6.67 -0.48 -23.70
C PRO A 258 -5.33 -0.51 -24.43
N ALA A 259 -5.19 0.25 -25.52
CA ALA A 259 -3.97 0.35 -26.30
C ALA A 259 -2.85 1.00 -25.49
N TRP A 260 -1.75 0.27 -25.32
CA TRP A 260 -0.60 0.68 -24.52
C TRP A 260 0.06 1.97 -25.01
N THR A 261 0.14 2.13 -26.34
CA THR A 261 0.69 3.31 -27.01
C THR A 261 -0.09 4.59 -26.71
N ASP A 262 -1.39 4.48 -26.49
CA ASP A 262 -2.29 5.63 -26.45
C ASP A 262 -2.39 6.22 -25.04
N ARG A 263 -2.12 5.41 -24.02
CA ARG A 263 -2.18 5.86 -22.61
C ARG A 263 -1.17 6.95 -22.32
N GLY A 264 0.02 6.82 -22.92
CA GLY A 264 1.06 7.83 -22.84
C GLY A 264 0.63 9.14 -23.46
N THR A 265 0.08 9.08 -24.68
CA THR A 265 -0.48 10.24 -25.38
C THR A 265 -1.56 10.93 -24.54
N ALA A 266 -2.45 10.18 -23.88
CA ALA A 266 -3.46 10.76 -23.00
C ALA A 266 -2.88 11.60 -21.85
N VAL A 267 -1.70 11.22 -21.32
CA VAL A 267 -0.98 12.05 -20.34
C VAL A 267 -0.36 13.27 -21.01
N LEU A 268 0.31 13.10 -22.16
CA LEU A 268 0.94 14.19 -22.91
C LEU A 268 -0.07 15.27 -23.38
N THR A 269 -1.32 14.91 -23.64
CA THR A 269 -2.38 15.85 -24.07
C THR A 269 -3.19 16.42 -22.92
N GLY A 270 -2.92 16.00 -21.67
CA GLY A 270 -3.67 16.42 -20.49
C GLY A 270 -5.07 15.78 -20.36
N GLN A 271 -5.36 14.74 -21.15
CA GLN A 271 -6.58 13.95 -20.99
C GLN A 271 -6.55 13.13 -19.68
N ALA A 272 -5.37 12.65 -19.28
CA ALA A 272 -5.12 11.94 -18.04
C ALA A 272 -3.94 12.56 -17.26
N ASP A 273 -3.92 12.38 -15.95
CA ASP A 273 -2.85 12.86 -15.06
C ASP A 273 -1.74 11.82 -14.89
N TYR A 274 -2.08 10.54 -15.02
CA TYR A 274 -1.16 9.43 -14.77
C TYR A 274 -1.50 8.23 -15.65
N SER A 275 -0.46 7.52 -16.11
CA SER A 275 -0.61 6.21 -16.72
C SER A 275 0.54 5.27 -16.31
N PRO A 276 0.26 4.03 -15.87
CA PRO A 276 1.28 3.01 -15.76
C PRO A 276 1.54 2.38 -17.13
N ASN A 277 2.78 1.96 -17.37
CA ASN A 277 3.22 1.28 -18.59
C ASN A 277 2.85 2.11 -19.83
N VAL A 278 3.73 3.03 -20.22
CA VAL A 278 3.62 3.82 -21.46
C VAL A 278 4.71 3.40 -22.45
N SER A 279 4.53 3.70 -23.74
CA SER A 279 5.56 3.42 -24.75
C SER A 279 6.89 4.08 -24.43
N LEU A 280 7.99 3.47 -24.86
CA LEU A 280 9.34 4.05 -24.70
C LEU A 280 9.41 5.44 -25.33
N GLU A 281 8.78 5.62 -26.48
CA GLU A 281 8.68 6.91 -27.18
C GLU A 281 7.96 7.96 -26.33
N THR A 282 6.78 7.63 -25.79
CA THR A 282 6.05 8.56 -24.90
C THR A 282 6.88 8.90 -23.67
N HIS A 283 7.55 7.90 -23.09
CA HIS A 283 8.43 8.11 -21.94
C HIS A 283 9.58 9.08 -22.29
N GLN A 284 10.23 8.90 -23.44
CA GLN A 284 11.29 9.79 -23.93
C GLN A 284 10.78 11.21 -24.20
N GLU A 285 9.55 11.35 -24.70
CA GLU A 285 8.95 12.66 -24.93
C GLU A 285 8.58 13.35 -23.61
N GLY A 286 8.01 12.60 -22.66
CA GLY A 286 7.72 13.10 -21.32
C GLY A 286 8.95 13.66 -20.60
N LEU A 287 10.13 13.05 -20.79
CA LEU A 287 11.40 13.53 -20.23
C LEU A 287 11.82 14.93 -20.74
N LYS A 288 11.34 15.36 -21.91
CA LYS A 288 11.66 16.66 -22.50
C LYS A 288 10.69 17.76 -22.05
N ARG A 289 9.56 17.38 -21.45
CA ARG A 289 8.44 18.25 -21.15
C ARG A 289 8.49 18.78 -19.72
N LYS A 290 8.39 20.10 -19.57
CA LYS A 290 8.42 20.77 -18.26
C LYS A 290 7.13 20.61 -17.46
N ASP A 291 6.03 20.30 -18.14
CA ASP A 291 4.70 20.07 -17.57
C ASP A 291 4.52 18.64 -17.02
N ILE A 292 5.46 17.73 -17.27
CA ILE A 292 5.44 16.37 -16.72
C ILE A 292 6.27 16.32 -15.45
N VAL A 293 5.59 16.08 -14.33
CA VAL A 293 6.18 16.13 -12.97
C VAL A 293 7.01 14.88 -12.63
N GLY A 294 6.82 13.77 -13.35
CA GLY A 294 7.63 12.57 -13.14
C GLY A 294 7.43 11.49 -14.20
N THR A 295 8.56 10.92 -14.64
CA THR A 295 8.63 9.72 -15.47
C THR A 295 9.57 8.73 -14.81
N VAL A 296 9.11 7.50 -14.57
CA VAL A 296 9.92 6.46 -13.92
C VAL A 296 9.99 5.26 -14.85
N ARG A 297 11.21 4.83 -15.16
CA ARG A 297 11.48 3.55 -15.81
C ARG A 297 12.00 2.57 -14.77
N TYR A 298 11.37 1.41 -14.65
CA TYR A 298 11.89 0.33 -13.83
C TYR A 298 13.04 -0.38 -14.58
N PRO A 299 14.23 -0.57 -13.97
CA PRO A 299 15.31 -1.30 -14.61
C PRO A 299 14.93 -2.78 -14.77
N GLY A 300 15.06 -3.34 -15.97
CA GLY A 300 14.83 -4.78 -16.22
C GLY A 300 13.81 -5.12 -17.31
N GLU A 301 13.12 -4.12 -17.85
CA GLU A 301 12.28 -4.22 -19.07
C GLU A 301 12.84 -3.37 -20.22
#